data_AF-A0A7J3XCP7-F1
#
_entry.id   AF-A0A7J3XCP7-F1
#
_cell.length_a   1.000
_cell.length_b   1.000
_cell.length_c   1.000
_cell.angle_alpha   90.00
_cell.angle_beta   90.00
_cell.angle_gamma   90.00
#
_symmetry.space_group_name_H-M   'P 1'
#
loop_
_entity.id
_entity.type
_entity.pdbx_description
1 polymer ?
#
loop_
_entity_poly.entity_id
_entity_poly.type
_entity_poly.pdbx_seq_one_letter_code
_entity_poly.pdbx_strand_id
1 'polypeptide(L)'
;MYTAEYVVRGFIKLLLVCSEEPHVIGDLPALPYCFSCSKSLEVGGVRMCYSEELTLPSGITVVVGGAEVFGELRSITFLARKVTCDVDPESLLRDIENYVTSKCSGAREEAPEGARSTGTCDVGS
;
A
#
# COMPACT_ATOMS: atom_id res chain seq x y z
N MET A 1 21.19 -13.20 -11.48
CA MET A 1 19.84 -12.95 -10.94
C MET A 1 19.62 -13.85 -9.76
N TYR A 2 19.16 -13.31 -8.64
CA TYR A 2 18.73 -14.12 -7.49
C TYR A 2 17.54 -13.44 -6.81
N THR A 3 16.83 -14.20 -5.99
CA THR A 3 15.78 -13.69 -5.12
C THR A 3 16.17 -13.91 -3.67
N ALA A 4 15.83 -12.96 -2.80
CA ALA A 4 16.01 -13.08 -1.36
C ALA A 4 14.68 -12.75 -0.68
N GLU A 5 14.32 -13.58 0.29
CA GLU A 5 13.11 -13.39 1.10
C GLU A 5 13.52 -12.90 2.48
N TYR A 6 12.86 -11.83 2.94
CA TYR A 6 13.07 -11.25 4.26
C TYR A 6 11.76 -11.27 5.04
N VAL A 7 11.83 -11.71 6.30
CA VAL A 7 10.69 -11.62 7.23
C VAL A 7 11.01 -10.54 8.25
N VAL A 8 10.35 -9.40 8.11
CA VAL A 8 10.49 -8.24 8.99
C VAL A 8 9.42 -8.30 10.09
N ARG A 9 9.79 -7.95 11.32
CA ARG A 9 8.90 -7.99 12.51
C ARG A 9 8.24 -9.37 12.77
N GLY A 10 8.78 -10.44 12.20
CA GLY A 10 8.29 -11.81 12.37
C GLY A 10 7.09 -12.21 11.52
N PHE A 11 6.50 -11.29 10.74
CA PHE A 11 5.30 -11.60 9.93
C PHE A 11 5.19 -10.84 8.60
N ILE A 12 5.99 -9.80 8.36
CA ILE A 12 5.94 -9.03 7.10
C ILE A 12 6.95 -9.63 6.14
N LYS A 13 6.49 -10.22 5.04
CA LYS A 13 7.36 -10.80 4.02
C LYS A 13 7.69 -9.75 2.96
N LEU A 14 8.98 -9.56 2.71
CA LEU A 14 9.51 -8.77 1.60
C LEU A 14 10.29 -9.69 0.66
N LEU A 15 10.04 -9.56 -0.63
CA LEU A 15 10.75 -10.28 -1.68
C LEU A 15 11.64 -9.29 -2.44
N LEU A 16 12.95 -9.43 -2.26
CA LEU A 16 13.94 -8.75 -3.09
C LEU A 16 14.22 -9.60 -4.32
N VAL A 17 14.10 -8.98 -5.49
CA VAL A 17 14.51 -9.56 -6.76
C VAL A 17 15.75 -8.80 -7.24
N CYS A 18 16.93 -9.42 -7.09
CA CYS A 18 18.18 -8.86 -7.59
C CYS A 18 18.39 -9.28 -9.05
N SER A 19 18.16 -8.33 -9.96
CA SER A 19 18.28 -8.48 -11.42
C SER A 19 18.96 -7.26 -12.03
N GLU A 20 18.91 -7.09 -13.36
CA GLU A 20 19.36 -5.85 -14.03
C GLU A 20 18.59 -4.61 -13.53
N GLU A 21 17.32 -4.80 -13.17
CA GLU A 21 16.48 -3.80 -12.50
C GLU A 21 16.02 -4.34 -11.14
N PRO A 22 16.81 -4.14 -10.07
CA PRO A 22 16.45 -4.63 -8.75
C PRO A 22 15.17 -3.98 -8.23
N HIS A 23 14.36 -4.78 -7.55
CA HIS A 23 13.10 -4.32 -6.96
C HIS A 23 12.73 -5.14 -5.73
N VAL A 24 11.94 -4.53 -4.84
CA VAL A 24 11.35 -5.18 -3.66
C VAL A 24 9.84 -5.15 -3.78
N ILE A 25 9.21 -6.29 -3.51
CA ILE A 25 7.75 -6.42 -3.38
C ILE A 25 7.44 -6.75 -1.93
N GLY A 26 6.41 -6.15 -1.36
CA GLY A 26 6.00 -6.44 0.00
C GLY A 26 4.59 -5.99 0.33
N ASP A 27 4.10 -6.46 1.47
CA ASP A 27 2.82 -6.08 2.04
C ASP A 27 2.99 -4.92 3.03
N LEU A 28 1.98 -4.04 3.10
CA LEU A 28 1.86 -2.95 4.07
C LEU A 28 0.68 -3.23 5.02
N PRO A 29 0.89 -3.93 6.13
CA PRO A 29 -0.19 -4.27 7.04
C PRO A 29 -0.70 -3.04 7.78
N ALA A 30 -2.02 -2.92 7.88
CA ALA A 30 -2.73 -1.95 8.74
C ALA A 30 -2.41 -0.46 8.49
N LEU A 31 -2.00 -0.09 7.28
CA LEU A 31 -1.85 1.32 6.90
C LEU A 31 -3.14 1.91 6.31
N PRO A 32 -3.35 3.24 6.42
CA PRO A 32 -4.39 3.92 5.66
C PRO A 32 -4.07 3.90 4.16
N TYR A 33 -5.10 3.72 3.33
CA TYR A 33 -5.00 3.79 1.86
C TYR A 33 -5.82 4.96 1.32
N CYS A 34 -5.15 5.89 0.64
CA CYS A 34 -5.76 7.11 0.10
C CYS A 34 -5.37 7.37 -1.36
N PHE A 35 -4.68 6.42 -2.00
CA PHE A 35 -4.12 6.64 -3.33
C PHE A 35 -5.20 6.58 -4.40
N SER A 36 -5.16 7.54 -5.33
CA SER A 36 -6.00 7.51 -6.52
C SER A 36 -5.67 6.30 -7.37
N CYS A 37 -6.70 5.72 -7.97
CA CYS A 37 -6.58 4.50 -8.76
C CYS A 37 -6.19 4.84 -10.20
N SER A 38 -4.90 5.13 -10.42
CA SER A 38 -4.34 5.49 -11.74
C SER A 38 -4.46 4.35 -12.75
N LYS A 39 -4.31 3.11 -12.26
CA LYS A 39 -4.48 1.87 -13.01
C LYS A 39 -5.33 0.92 -12.19
N SER A 40 -6.32 0.31 -12.82
CA SER A 40 -7.17 -0.70 -12.19
C SER A 40 -7.25 -1.99 -12.98
N LEU A 41 -7.47 -3.08 -12.25
CA LEU A 41 -7.94 -4.35 -12.79
C LEU A 41 -9.16 -4.77 -11.98
N GLU A 42 -10.26 -5.11 -12.64
CA GLU A 42 -11.49 -5.54 -11.96
C GLU A 42 -12.01 -6.85 -12.57
N VAL A 43 -12.21 -7.85 -11.72
CA VAL A 43 -12.75 -9.17 -12.13
C VAL A 43 -13.60 -9.72 -10.99
N GLY A 44 -14.86 -10.04 -11.26
CA GLY A 44 -15.70 -10.82 -10.33
C GLY A 44 -15.86 -10.21 -8.93
N GLY A 45 -15.94 -8.87 -8.83
CA GLY A 45 -16.05 -8.16 -7.56
C GLY A 45 -14.72 -7.94 -6.83
N VAL A 46 -13.60 -8.37 -7.41
CA VAL A 46 -12.25 -8.02 -6.95
C VAL A 46 -11.74 -6.87 -7.78
N ARG A 47 -11.24 -5.82 -7.13
CA ARG A 47 -10.61 -4.67 -7.76
C ARG A 47 -9.21 -4.49 -7.22
N MET A 48 -8.22 -4.44 -8.10
CA MET A 48 -6.88 -3.99 -7.73
C MET A 48 -6.66 -2.59 -8.28
N CYS A 49 -6.14 -1.71 -7.45
CA CYS A 49 -5.83 -0.34 -7.75
C CYS A 49 -4.36 -0.07 -7.49
N TYR A 50 -3.70 0.64 -8.40
CA TYR A 50 -2.32 1.05 -8.24
C TYR A 50 -2.21 2.58 -8.23
N SER A 51 -1.41 3.10 -7.31
CA SER A 51 -1.00 4.50 -7.31
C SER A 51 -0.18 4.84 -8.56
N GLU A 52 0.00 6.13 -8.83
CA GLU A 52 1.11 6.58 -9.66
C GLU A 52 2.46 6.23 -9.02
N GLU A 53 3.55 6.37 -9.78
CA GLU A 53 4.89 6.19 -9.23
C GLU A 53 5.22 7.31 -8.25
N LEU A 54 5.52 6.94 -7.01
CA LEU A 54 5.87 7.84 -5.92
C LEU A 54 7.40 7.81 -5.76
N THR A 55 8.05 8.97 -5.73
CA THR A 55 9.50 9.02 -5.50
C THR A 55 9.79 9.36 -4.04
N LEU A 56 10.46 8.44 -3.35
CA LEU A 56 10.94 8.67 -1.98
C LEU A 56 12.12 9.64 -1.98
N PRO A 57 12.42 10.34 -0.86
CA PRO A 57 13.60 11.20 -0.75
C PRO A 57 14.93 10.50 -1.06
N SER A 58 15.00 9.18 -0.88
CA SER A 58 16.15 8.34 -1.23
C SER A 58 16.35 8.14 -2.74
N GLY A 59 15.40 8.57 -3.58
CA GLY A 59 15.40 8.35 -5.03
C GLY A 59 14.76 7.03 -5.47
N ILE A 60 14.39 6.17 -4.52
CA ILE A 60 13.63 4.94 -4.76
C ILE A 60 12.23 5.31 -5.26
N THR A 61 11.76 4.61 -6.28
CA THR A 61 10.39 4.77 -6.79
C THR A 61 9.49 3.66 -6.26
N VAL A 62 8.29 4.00 -5.82
CA VAL A 62 7.34 3.08 -5.18
C VAL A 62 5.99 3.19 -5.87
N VAL A 63 5.39 2.05 -6.21
CA VAL A 63 3.97 1.95 -6.55
C VAL A 63 3.27 1.25 -5.40
N VAL A 64 2.19 1.85 -4.89
CA VAL A 64 1.37 1.25 -3.84
C VAL A 64 0.12 0.65 -4.47
N GLY A 65 -0.13 -0.62 -4.19
CA GLY A 65 -1.32 -1.34 -4.62
C GLY A 65 -2.33 -1.45 -3.48
N GLY A 66 -3.61 -1.26 -3.77
CA GLY A 66 -4.73 -1.61 -2.90
C GLY A 66 -5.58 -2.68 -3.57
N ALA A 67 -5.90 -3.77 -2.86
CA ALA A 67 -6.82 -4.79 -3.33
C ALA A 67 -8.12 -4.75 -2.53
N GLU A 68 -9.23 -4.57 -3.25
CA GLU A 68 -10.59 -4.55 -2.73
C GLU A 68 -11.32 -5.83 -3.15
N VAL A 69 -12.09 -6.40 -2.23
CA VAL A 69 -12.98 -7.52 -2.49
C VAL A 69 -14.38 -7.11 -2.06
N PHE A 70 -15.31 -7.04 -3.02
CA PHE A 70 -16.67 -6.53 -2.83
C PHE A 70 -16.73 -5.13 -2.18
N GLY A 71 -15.81 -4.25 -2.57
CA GLY A 71 -15.72 -2.87 -2.07
C GLY A 71 -15.01 -2.71 -0.72
N GLU A 72 -14.53 -3.80 -0.11
CA GLU A 72 -13.75 -3.74 1.13
C GLU A 72 -12.26 -3.91 0.86
N LEU A 73 -11.44 -2.98 1.34
CA LEU A 73 -9.97 -3.07 1.25
C LEU A 73 -9.46 -4.26 2.06
N ARG A 74 -8.79 -5.21 1.40
CA ARG A 74 -8.27 -6.45 2.00
C ARG A 74 -6.76 -6.46 2.15
N SER A 75 -6.04 -5.82 1.24
CA SER A 75 -4.59 -5.72 1.33
C SER A 75 -4.07 -4.44 0.70
N ILE A 76 -2.92 -4.01 1.20
CA ILE A 76 -2.10 -2.96 0.62
C ILE A 76 -0.73 -3.58 0.36
N THR A 77 -0.22 -3.40 -0.84
CA THR A 77 1.08 -3.91 -1.27
C THR A 77 1.92 -2.77 -1.83
N PHE A 78 3.20 -3.01 -2.01
CA PHE A 78 4.07 -2.08 -2.72
C PHE A 78 5.04 -2.80 -3.66
N LEU A 79 5.46 -2.07 -4.68
CA LEU A 79 6.58 -2.40 -5.55
C LEU A 79 7.58 -1.24 -5.51
N ALA A 80 8.73 -1.45 -4.87
CA ALA A 80 9.84 -0.51 -4.83
C ALA A 80 10.86 -0.85 -5.92
N ARG A 81 11.24 0.14 -6.73
CA ARG A 81 12.21 0.04 -7.83
C ARG A 81 13.37 1.00 -7.61
N LYS A 82 14.45 0.83 -8.37
CA LYS A 82 15.73 1.54 -8.18
C LYS A 82 16.33 1.28 -6.79
N VAL A 83 16.07 0.11 -6.24
CA VAL A 83 16.73 -0.37 -5.02
C VAL A 83 18.08 -0.98 -5.38
N THR A 84 18.96 -1.13 -4.40
CA THR A 84 20.20 -1.89 -4.55
C THR A 84 20.00 -3.32 -4.04
N CYS A 85 20.84 -4.27 -4.46
CA CYS A 85 20.73 -5.66 -4.02
C CYS A 85 21.21 -5.89 -2.57
N ASP A 86 21.81 -4.87 -1.94
CA ASP A 86 22.25 -4.83 -0.56
C ASP A 86 21.37 -3.91 0.32
N VAL A 87 20.18 -3.52 -0.17
CA VAL A 87 19.23 -2.68 0.56
C VAL A 87 18.87 -3.30 1.91
N ASP A 88 18.84 -2.49 2.97
CA ASP A 88 18.32 -2.92 4.26
C ASP A 88 16.78 -3.02 4.19
N PRO A 89 16.20 -4.24 4.25
CA PRO A 89 14.75 -4.44 4.12
C PRO A 89 13.96 -3.72 5.21
N GLU A 90 14.50 -3.61 6.43
CA GLU A 90 13.78 -2.97 7.53
C GLU A 90 13.76 -1.45 7.40
N SER A 91 14.88 -0.82 7.05
CA SER A 91 14.91 0.61 6.72
C SER A 91 14.00 0.92 5.53
N LEU A 92 14.05 0.13 4.45
CA LEU A 92 13.20 0.34 3.27
C LEU A 92 11.72 0.29 3.63
N LEU A 93 11.29 -0.74 4.37
CA LEU A 93 9.90 -0.87 4.80
C LEU A 93 9.46 0.33 5.62
N ARG A 94 10.26 0.74 6.61
CA ARG A 94 9.97 1.89 7.47
C ARG A 94 9.85 3.19 6.67
N ASP A 95 10.71 3.42 5.68
CA ASP A 95 10.63 4.61 4.83
C ASP A 95 9.33 4.65 4.02
N ILE A 96 8.91 3.49 3.48
CA ILE A 96 7.66 3.36 2.74
C ILE A 96 6.45 3.56 3.67
N GLU A 97 6.44 2.92 4.84
CA GLU A 97 5.38 3.07 5.84
C GLU A 97 5.21 4.53 6.28
N ASN A 98 6.33 5.20 6.57
CA ASN A 98 6.35 6.62 6.95
C ASN A 98 5.80 7.49 5.82
N TYR A 99 6.22 7.24 4.59
CA TYR A 99 5.76 7.99 3.43
C TYR A 99 4.24 7.82 3.23
N VAL A 100 3.75 6.57 3.19
CA VAL A 100 2.32 6.27 3.04
C VAL A 100 1.50 6.89 4.17
N THR A 101 1.96 6.74 5.41
CA THR A 101 1.30 7.32 6.59
C THR A 101 1.23 8.84 6.48
N SER A 102 2.33 9.50 6.09
CA SER A 102 2.36 10.96 5.94
C SER A 102 1.38 11.46 4.86
N LYS A 103 1.24 10.72 3.75
CA LYS A 103 0.34 11.06 2.65
C LYS A 103 -1.12 10.82 3.00
N CYS A 104 -1.41 9.71 3.66
CA CYS A 104 -2.79 9.28 3.89
C CYS A 104 -3.37 9.69 5.25
N SER A 105 -2.55 10.11 6.21
CA SER A 105 -3.06 10.68 7.48
C SER A 105 -3.61 12.09 7.30
N GLY A 106 -3.07 12.86 6.34
CA GLY A 106 -3.61 14.18 5.97
C GLY A 106 -4.92 14.11 5.17
N ALA A 107 -5.25 12.95 4.58
CA ALA A 107 -6.47 12.77 3.79
C ALA A 107 -7.74 12.58 4.64
N ARG A 108 -7.63 12.52 5.97
CA ARG A 108 -8.77 12.45 6.89
C ARG A 108 -9.44 13.80 7.18
N GLU A 109 -8.81 14.92 6.84
CA GLU A 109 -9.39 16.26 7.08
C GLU A 109 -10.31 16.78 5.96
N GLU A 110 -10.42 16.08 4.83
CA GLU A 110 -11.31 16.48 3.71
C GLU A 110 -12.33 15.40 3.33
N ALA A 111 -12.99 14.78 4.30
CA ALA A 111 -14.26 14.11 4.04
C ALA A 111 -15.38 15.18 4.05
N PRO A 112 -16.10 15.44 2.94
CA PRO A 112 -17.22 16.38 2.96
C PRO A 112 -18.30 15.85 3.90
N GLU A 113 -18.66 16.68 4.90
CA GLU A 113 -19.88 16.51 5.69
C GLU A 113 -21.09 16.58 4.74
N GLY A 114 -21.57 15.42 4.30
CA GLY A 114 -22.66 15.40 3.32
C GLY A 114 -23.32 14.04 3.12
N ALA A 115 -23.23 13.12 4.08
CA ALA A 115 -24.01 11.89 4.08
C ALA A 115 -24.33 11.42 5.50
N ARG A 116 -24.90 12.31 6.33
CA ARG A 116 -25.69 11.86 7.48
C ARG A 116 -27.04 11.37 6.95
N SER A 117 -27.10 10.11 6.53
CA SER A 117 -28.39 9.42 6.47
C SER A 117 -28.82 9.13 7.92
N THR A 118 -29.85 9.84 8.38
CA THR A 118 -30.62 9.48 9.57
C THR A 118 -31.24 8.11 9.36
N GLY A 119 -30.53 7.06 9.76
CA GLY A 119 -31.06 5.73 9.97
C GLY A 119 -31.25 5.52 11.46
N THR A 120 -32.47 5.76 11.94
CA THR A 120 -32.91 5.38 13.29
C THR A 120 -32.87 3.86 13.42
N CYS A 121 -32.03 3.36 14.31
CA CYS A 121 -32.15 1.99 14.81
C CYS A 121 -33.22 1.99 15.92
N ASP A 122 -34.45 1.61 15.58
CA ASP A 122 -35.44 1.18 16.57
C ASP A 122 -35.02 -0.20 17.09
N VAL A 123 -34.63 -0.27 18.36
CA VAL A 123 -34.47 -1.52 19.09
C VAL A 123 -35.74 -1.72 19.91
N GLY A 124 -36.57 -2.67 19.48
CA GLY A 124 -37.79 -3.04 20.17
C GLY A 124 -37.54 -3.51 21.60
N SER A 125 -38.51 -3.22 22.47
CA SER A 125 -38.70 -3.81 23.79
C SER A 125 -40.13 -4.35 23.88
#